data_AF-A0A1M2W7V4-F1
#
_entry.id   AF-A0A1M2W7V4-F1
#
_cell.length_a   1.000
_cell.length_b   1.000
_cell.length_c   1.000
_cell.angle_alpha   90.00
_cell.angle_beta   90.00
_cell.angle_gamma   90.00
#
_symmetry.space_group_name_H-M   'P 1'
#
loop_
_entity.id
_entity.type
_entity.pdbx_description
1 polymer ?
#
loop_
_entity_poly.entity_id
_entity_poly.type
_entity_poly.pdbx_seq_one_letter_code
_entity_poly.pdbx_strand_id
1 'polypeptide(L)'
;MARWPWARRINPWYAEVYMEAETWFKSFAPFFPEKLVTFDRCKCVLLAALTYPDADKDILRSACDLMYLFYVFEEQTDESDAAHAQALADITIDALTHPEKPRPAGEPIVGEIAKQFWTRACVHATPSGMERFLDEFARFLFAVVEQSRDRDQARRRTAEEYFALRRYTVGTEACYPFAVLHVNLPPEVSQQPIFEDLRKCVTEIVILDNDLFSCRKELAAGDDMYNIIPLVMHEKHLDLDGAVAWLAVEHARRVDEFFVLWRKASLLKFGSDDVDEAVEIGRNHFDHVGDSRPYTNATFLAGAAAQTLIATGWPANPESGYSQDVAPDGRTRFLDPADWPPLGPFPHALNFYGDGSLYIINAPGHMLGHINVLARTSADGGWVYLVGDSAHDRRLLTGEAGIAVHPNLGCAHDDKGDAEGTIARIRTLVETHHRVRVILAHDSPFYKANKGGSAFWPGKIDSL
;
A
#
# COMPACT_ATOMS: atom_id res chain seq x y z
N MET A 1 6.18 7.84 -28.77
CA MET A 1 5.28 6.84 -28.15
C MET A 1 4.96 5.59 -28.99
N ALA A 2 5.42 5.45 -30.25
CA ALA A 2 5.02 4.32 -31.12
C ALA A 2 5.37 2.90 -30.62
N ARG A 3 6.26 2.77 -29.61
CA ARG A 3 6.65 1.50 -28.98
C ARG A 3 5.91 1.20 -27.66
N TRP A 4 5.04 2.09 -27.19
CA TRP A 4 4.30 1.89 -25.93
C TRP A 4 3.10 0.97 -26.16
N PRO A 5 2.95 -0.12 -25.38
CA PRO A 5 1.88 -1.09 -25.58
C PRO A 5 0.51 -0.62 -25.08
N TRP A 6 0.46 0.46 -24.30
CA TRP A 6 -0.77 1.00 -23.72
C TRP A 6 -1.36 2.11 -24.59
N ALA A 7 -2.67 2.01 -24.83
CA ALA A 7 -3.42 3.10 -25.43
C ALA A 7 -3.49 4.29 -24.47
N ARG A 8 -3.43 5.52 -25.02
CA ARG A 8 -3.71 6.72 -24.25
C ARG A 8 -5.16 6.67 -23.74
N ARG A 9 -5.35 6.81 -22.44
CA ARG A 9 -6.66 6.91 -21.78
C ARG A 9 -6.81 8.29 -21.17
N ILE A 10 -8.05 8.74 -21.05
CA ILE A 10 -8.44 9.95 -20.35
C ILE A 10 -9.51 9.58 -19.34
N ASN A 11 -9.44 10.16 -18.15
CA ASN A 11 -10.43 9.91 -17.12
C ASN A 11 -11.85 10.30 -17.62
N PRO A 12 -12.86 9.42 -17.46
CA PRO A 12 -14.22 9.69 -17.93
C PRO A 12 -14.88 10.91 -17.29
N TRP A 13 -14.43 11.30 -16.09
CA TRP A 13 -14.95 12.46 -15.35
C TRP A 13 -14.31 13.79 -15.77
N TYR A 14 -13.38 13.80 -16.72
CA TYR A 14 -12.62 14.99 -17.11
C TYR A 14 -13.50 16.21 -17.40
N ALA A 15 -14.56 16.05 -18.21
CA ALA A 15 -15.39 17.19 -18.62
C ALA A 15 -16.12 17.85 -17.44
N GLU A 16 -16.57 17.05 -16.47
CA GLU A 16 -17.28 17.51 -15.28
C GLU A 16 -16.31 18.13 -14.28
N VAL A 17 -15.23 17.41 -13.94
CA VAL A 17 -14.23 17.87 -12.98
C VAL A 17 -13.47 19.11 -13.47
N TYR A 18 -13.27 19.25 -14.78
CA TYR A 18 -12.62 20.43 -15.38
C TYR A 18 -13.28 21.73 -14.92
N MET A 19 -14.61 21.81 -15.02
CA MET A 19 -15.36 23.03 -14.68
C MET A 19 -15.27 23.36 -13.18
N GLU A 20 -15.37 22.33 -12.34
CA GLU A 20 -15.26 22.47 -10.88
C GLU A 20 -13.86 22.93 -10.47
N ALA A 21 -12.82 22.34 -11.05
CA ALA A 21 -11.42 22.65 -10.76
C ALA A 21 -11.01 24.04 -11.21
N GLU A 22 -11.40 24.42 -12.42
CA GLU A 22 -11.10 25.73 -12.98
C GLU A 22 -11.80 26.85 -12.21
N THR A 23 -13.08 26.64 -11.85
CA THR A 23 -13.85 27.64 -11.07
C THR A 23 -13.23 27.84 -9.68
N TRP A 24 -12.86 26.75 -9.01
CA TRP A 24 -12.16 26.81 -7.73
C TRP A 24 -10.84 27.57 -7.84
N PHE A 25 -10.00 27.22 -8.82
CA PHE A 25 -8.70 27.84 -9.00
C PHE A 25 -8.80 29.34 -9.31
N LYS A 26 -9.71 29.73 -10.21
CA LYS A 26 -9.91 31.14 -10.59
C LYS A 26 -10.50 31.99 -9.45
N SER A 27 -11.17 31.39 -8.47
CA SER A 27 -11.73 32.11 -7.31
C SER A 27 -10.65 32.77 -6.43
N PHE A 28 -9.41 32.28 -6.47
CA PHE A 28 -8.29 32.86 -5.72
C PHE A 28 -7.62 34.04 -6.42
N ALA A 29 -7.97 34.33 -7.69
CA ALA A 29 -7.26 35.29 -8.53
C ALA A 29 -5.71 35.13 -8.47
N PRO A 30 -5.18 33.91 -8.72
CA PRO A 30 -3.78 33.60 -8.43
C PRO A 30 -2.77 34.34 -9.32
N PHE A 31 -3.22 34.82 -10.50
CA PHE A 31 -2.38 35.50 -11.48
C PHE A 31 -3.08 36.76 -12.01
N PHE A 32 -2.29 37.70 -12.54
CA PHE A 32 -2.82 38.81 -13.33
C PHE A 32 -3.57 38.29 -14.59
N PRO A 33 -4.60 39.01 -15.08
CA PRO A 33 -5.44 38.54 -16.19
C PRO A 33 -4.67 38.11 -17.44
N GLU A 34 -3.59 38.81 -17.80
CA GLU A 34 -2.77 38.49 -18.97
C GLU A 34 -2.01 37.16 -18.82
N LYS A 35 -1.49 36.88 -17.61
CA LYS A 35 -0.84 35.60 -17.29
C LYS A 35 -1.87 34.46 -17.24
N LEU A 36 -3.08 34.72 -16.73
CA LEU A 36 -4.15 33.71 -16.66
C LEU A 36 -4.54 33.17 -18.05
N VAL A 37 -4.61 34.02 -19.08
CA VAL A 37 -4.89 33.59 -20.46
C VAL A 37 -3.81 32.64 -21.00
N THR A 38 -2.55 32.88 -20.64
CA THR A 38 -1.45 31.99 -21.03
C THR A 38 -1.50 30.69 -20.24
N PHE A 39 -1.79 30.78 -18.94
CA PHE A 39 -1.92 29.65 -18.04
C PHE A 39 -3.03 28.67 -18.45
N ASP A 40 -4.19 29.18 -18.90
CA ASP A 40 -5.30 28.35 -19.38
C ASP A 40 -4.88 27.44 -20.57
N ARG A 41 -3.81 27.79 -21.30
CA ARG A 41 -3.26 26.96 -22.39
C ARG A 41 -2.42 25.79 -21.91
N CYS A 42 -1.96 25.77 -20.66
CA CYS A 42 -1.22 24.66 -20.06
C CYS A 42 -2.10 23.42 -19.86
N LYS A 43 -3.43 23.60 -19.77
CA LYS A 43 -4.42 22.51 -19.62
C LYS A 43 -4.09 21.57 -18.45
N CYS A 44 -3.80 22.12 -17.28
CA CYS A 44 -3.36 21.35 -16.10
C CYS A 44 -4.35 20.25 -15.67
N VAL A 45 -5.65 20.52 -15.80
CA VAL A 45 -6.70 19.52 -15.53
C VAL A 45 -6.66 18.37 -16.55
N LEU A 46 -6.34 18.65 -17.83
CA LEU A 46 -6.17 17.60 -18.82
C LEU A 46 -4.97 16.73 -18.49
N LEU A 47 -3.87 17.33 -18.02
CA LEU A 47 -2.70 16.59 -17.54
C LEU A 47 -3.09 15.64 -16.40
N ALA A 48 -3.79 16.13 -15.37
CA ALA A 48 -4.30 15.29 -14.29
C ALA A 48 -5.18 14.14 -14.81
N ALA A 49 -6.11 14.40 -15.73
CA ALA A 49 -6.99 13.37 -16.28
C ALA A 49 -6.30 12.33 -17.15
N LEU A 50 -5.15 12.66 -17.74
CA LEU A 50 -4.30 11.72 -18.48
C LEU A 50 -3.38 10.91 -17.54
N THR A 51 -2.94 11.51 -16.43
CA THR A 51 -2.10 10.86 -15.41
C THR A 51 -2.91 9.87 -14.56
N TYR A 52 -4.16 10.20 -14.23
CA TYR A 52 -5.03 9.40 -13.37
C TYR A 52 -6.29 8.92 -14.13
N PRO A 53 -6.16 8.09 -15.18
CA PRO A 53 -7.27 7.75 -16.06
C PRO A 53 -8.33 6.85 -15.41
N ASP A 54 -7.96 6.11 -14.36
CA ASP A 54 -8.84 5.16 -13.67
C ASP A 54 -9.29 5.65 -12.28
N ALA A 55 -8.90 6.87 -11.89
CA ALA A 55 -9.28 7.43 -10.60
C ALA A 55 -10.78 7.77 -10.56
N ASP A 56 -11.41 7.55 -9.41
CA ASP A 56 -12.77 8.01 -9.16
C ASP A 56 -12.86 9.54 -9.21
N LYS A 57 -14.08 10.07 -9.38
CA LYS A 57 -14.34 11.51 -9.57
C LYS A 57 -13.66 12.36 -8.50
N ASP A 58 -13.79 11.99 -7.22
CA ASP A 58 -13.25 12.77 -6.10
C ASP A 58 -11.71 12.78 -6.05
N ILE A 59 -11.09 11.64 -6.39
CA ILE A 59 -9.63 11.54 -6.49
C ILE A 59 -9.12 12.37 -7.67
N LEU A 60 -9.79 12.31 -8.83
CA LEU A 60 -9.44 13.14 -9.98
C LEU A 60 -9.57 14.63 -9.64
N ARG A 61 -10.63 15.03 -8.91
CA ARG A 61 -10.81 16.42 -8.48
C ARG A 61 -9.63 16.88 -7.63
N SER A 62 -9.20 16.06 -6.66
CA SER A 62 -8.01 16.33 -5.85
C SER A 62 -6.71 16.36 -6.68
N ALA A 63 -6.60 15.50 -7.70
CA ALA A 63 -5.46 15.50 -8.61
C ALA A 63 -5.34 16.81 -9.42
N CYS A 64 -6.48 17.38 -9.82
CA CYS A 64 -6.51 18.68 -10.50
C CYS A 64 -6.04 19.81 -9.58
N ASP A 65 -6.45 19.79 -8.30
CA ASP A 65 -5.99 20.74 -7.29
C ASP A 65 -4.48 20.62 -7.05
N LEU A 66 -3.96 19.38 -7.00
CA LEU A 66 -2.53 19.12 -6.91
C LEU A 66 -1.75 19.70 -8.10
N MET A 67 -2.24 19.51 -9.33
CA MET A 67 -1.60 20.12 -10.52
C MET A 67 -1.58 21.65 -10.39
N TYR A 68 -2.68 22.28 -9.98
CA TYR A 68 -2.70 23.73 -9.77
C TYR A 68 -1.74 24.19 -8.68
N LEU A 69 -1.61 23.43 -7.59
CA LEU A 69 -0.68 23.72 -6.51
C LEU A 69 0.78 23.71 -7.00
N PHE A 70 1.18 22.72 -7.80
CA PHE A 70 2.52 22.69 -8.41
C PHE A 70 2.79 23.97 -9.20
N TYR A 71 1.88 24.34 -10.11
CA TYR A 71 2.07 25.50 -10.96
C TYR A 71 2.09 26.84 -10.20
N VAL A 72 1.23 27.01 -9.19
CA VAL A 72 1.26 28.25 -8.38
C VAL A 72 2.57 28.34 -7.61
N PHE A 73 3.03 27.23 -7.03
CA PHE A 73 4.27 27.21 -6.30
C PHE A 73 5.45 27.53 -7.22
N GLU A 74 5.57 26.84 -8.37
CA GLU A 74 6.61 27.10 -9.38
C GLU A 74 6.60 28.56 -9.83
N GLU A 75 5.46 29.11 -10.27
CA GLU A 75 5.36 30.50 -10.73
C GLU A 75 5.79 31.52 -9.66
N GLN A 76 5.53 31.25 -8.37
CA GLN A 76 5.98 32.11 -7.28
C GLN A 76 7.46 31.94 -6.93
N THR A 77 8.09 30.81 -7.31
CA THR A 77 9.49 30.50 -7.01
C THR A 77 10.47 30.73 -8.18
N ASP A 78 9.98 30.75 -9.42
CA ASP A 78 10.79 30.88 -10.65
C ASP A 78 11.63 32.16 -10.68
N GLU A 79 11.10 33.28 -10.16
CA GLU A 79 11.78 34.58 -10.12
C GLU A 79 12.26 34.97 -8.71
N SER A 80 12.10 34.07 -7.73
CA SER A 80 12.38 34.34 -6.32
C SER A 80 13.78 33.91 -5.88
N ASP A 81 14.34 34.64 -4.90
CA ASP A 81 15.56 34.23 -4.20
C ASP A 81 15.31 33.03 -3.29
N ALA A 82 16.38 32.40 -2.80
CA ALA A 82 16.30 31.22 -1.95
C ALA A 82 15.57 31.47 -0.61
N ALA A 83 15.65 32.68 -0.07
CA ALA A 83 15.01 33.01 1.20
C ALA A 83 13.49 33.09 1.04
N HIS A 84 13.02 33.70 -0.05
CA HIS A 84 11.61 33.77 -0.39
C HIS A 84 11.05 32.39 -0.78
N ALA A 85 11.80 31.60 -1.57
CA ALA A 85 11.42 30.23 -1.88
C ALA A 85 11.30 29.37 -0.61
N GLN A 86 12.22 29.51 0.34
CA GLN A 86 12.12 28.83 1.64
C GLN A 86 10.87 29.24 2.41
N ALA A 87 10.53 30.53 2.43
CA ALA A 87 9.31 31.01 3.10
C ALA A 87 8.04 30.42 2.47
N LEU A 88 7.97 30.33 1.13
CA LEU A 88 6.84 29.70 0.43
C LEU A 88 6.76 28.19 0.71
N ALA A 89 7.90 27.50 0.79
CA ALA A 89 7.97 26.09 1.16
C ALA A 89 7.43 25.87 2.59
N ASP A 90 7.87 26.70 3.54
CA ASP A 90 7.44 26.62 4.94
C ASP A 90 5.92 26.90 5.09
N ILE A 91 5.40 27.91 4.37
CA ILE A 91 3.96 28.20 4.30
C ILE A 91 3.17 26.99 3.76
N THR A 92 3.66 26.39 2.68
CA THR A 92 3.01 25.25 2.04
C THR A 92 3.03 24.03 2.95
N ILE A 93 4.15 23.74 3.62
CA ILE A 93 4.25 22.65 4.61
C ILE A 93 3.27 22.88 5.76
N ASP A 94 3.24 24.07 6.38
CA ASP A 94 2.31 24.39 7.46
C ASP A 94 0.84 24.23 7.02
N ALA A 95 0.51 24.59 5.78
CA ALA A 95 -0.84 24.40 5.22
C ALA A 95 -1.22 22.93 5.01
N LEU A 96 -0.26 22.08 4.62
CA LEU A 96 -0.47 20.65 4.42
C LEU A 96 -0.49 19.88 5.76
N THR A 97 0.32 20.27 6.74
CA THR A 97 0.37 19.57 8.04
C THR A 97 -0.73 20.02 9.00
N HIS A 98 -1.21 21.26 8.87
CA HIS A 98 -2.20 21.87 9.76
C HIS A 98 -3.36 22.51 8.97
N PRO A 99 -4.10 21.74 8.15
CA PRO A 99 -5.15 22.26 7.27
C PRO A 99 -6.34 22.91 8.03
N GLU A 100 -6.53 22.58 9.31
CA GLU A 100 -7.55 23.16 10.19
C GLU A 100 -7.23 24.61 10.61
N LYS A 101 -5.97 25.02 10.52
CA LYS A 101 -5.52 26.36 10.92
C LYS A 101 -5.95 27.40 9.88
N PRO A 102 -6.61 28.50 10.28
CA PRO A 102 -6.87 29.62 9.38
C PRO A 102 -5.57 30.21 8.84
N ARG A 103 -5.53 30.55 7.53
CA ARG A 103 -4.37 31.20 6.92
C ARG A 103 -4.32 32.70 7.29
N PRO A 104 -3.15 33.25 7.65
CA PRO A 104 -3.01 34.67 7.99
C PRO A 104 -3.45 35.60 6.85
N ALA A 105 -4.03 36.76 7.21
CA ALA A 105 -4.35 37.79 6.23
C ALA A 105 -3.07 38.34 5.57
N GLY A 106 -3.05 38.39 4.24
CA GLY A 106 -1.90 38.86 3.46
C GLY A 106 -0.80 37.82 3.23
N GLU A 107 -0.99 36.58 3.66
CA GLU A 107 -0.10 35.47 3.29
C GLU A 107 -0.15 35.20 1.77
N PRO A 108 0.97 34.77 1.14
CA PRO A 108 0.97 34.23 -0.21
C PRO A 108 -0.14 33.20 -0.45
N ILE A 109 -0.83 33.32 -1.59
CA ILE A 109 -2.03 32.54 -1.90
C ILE A 109 -1.81 31.02 -1.93
N VAL A 110 -0.56 30.58 -2.13
CA VAL A 110 -0.17 29.17 -2.09
C VAL A 110 -0.55 28.49 -0.78
N GLY A 111 -0.55 29.22 0.35
CA GLY A 111 -0.97 28.68 1.64
C GLY A 111 -2.45 28.27 1.68
N GLU A 112 -3.35 29.10 1.16
CA GLU A 112 -4.78 28.78 1.13
C GLU A 112 -5.09 27.71 0.06
N ILE A 113 -4.41 27.74 -1.08
CA ILE A 113 -4.53 26.73 -2.13
C ILE A 113 -4.07 25.36 -1.61
N ALA A 114 -2.90 25.28 -0.96
CA ALA A 114 -2.38 24.05 -0.37
C ALA A 114 -3.30 23.49 0.71
N LYS A 115 -3.81 24.36 1.60
CA LYS A 115 -4.77 23.99 2.65
C LYS A 115 -6.05 23.39 2.05
N GLN A 116 -6.66 24.05 1.06
CA GLN A 116 -7.91 23.56 0.47
C GLN A 116 -7.72 22.30 -0.35
N PHE A 117 -6.61 22.21 -1.10
CA PHE A 117 -6.19 20.97 -1.76
C PHE A 117 -6.12 19.82 -0.75
N TRP A 118 -5.36 20.01 0.34
CA TRP A 118 -5.11 18.93 1.27
C TRP A 118 -6.34 18.54 2.08
N THR A 119 -7.16 19.51 2.48
CA THR A 119 -8.45 19.27 3.14
C THR A 119 -9.35 18.37 2.28
N ARG A 120 -9.26 18.45 0.95
CA ARG A 120 -9.98 17.57 0.03
C ARG A 120 -9.30 16.21 -0.11
N ALA A 121 -8.00 16.21 -0.38
CA ALA A 121 -7.26 14.99 -0.69
C ALA A 121 -7.16 14.03 0.51
N CYS A 122 -6.97 14.56 1.72
CA CYS A 122 -6.72 13.75 2.91
C CYS A 122 -7.93 12.93 3.36
N VAL A 123 -9.15 13.30 2.96
CA VAL A 123 -10.39 12.55 3.27
C VAL A 123 -10.34 11.14 2.69
N HIS A 124 -9.64 10.95 1.57
CA HIS A 124 -9.51 9.66 0.90
C HIS A 124 -8.21 8.94 1.27
N ALA A 125 -7.39 9.53 2.14
CA ALA A 125 -6.06 9.02 2.42
C ALA A 125 -6.05 7.98 3.54
N THR A 126 -5.18 6.98 3.38
CA THR A 126 -4.80 6.12 4.50
C THR A 126 -3.74 6.80 5.36
N PRO A 127 -3.57 6.46 6.66
CA PRO A 127 -2.51 7.05 7.48
C PRO A 127 -1.11 6.92 6.85
N SER A 128 -0.80 5.73 6.30
CA SER A 128 0.47 5.50 5.60
C SER A 128 0.56 6.28 4.28
N GLY A 129 -0.55 6.46 3.56
CA GLY A 129 -0.61 7.28 2.35
C GLY A 129 -0.36 8.76 2.64
N MET A 130 -0.93 9.28 3.73
CA MET A 130 -0.70 10.66 4.18
C MET A 130 0.79 10.90 4.45
N GLU A 131 1.43 10.04 5.24
CA GLU A 131 2.86 10.13 5.56
C GLU A 131 3.71 10.15 4.28
N ARG A 132 3.53 9.15 3.39
CA ARG A 132 4.29 9.08 2.13
C ARG A 132 4.11 10.32 1.25
N PHE A 133 2.88 10.83 1.13
CA PHE A 133 2.63 12.01 0.31
C PHE A 133 3.28 13.26 0.90
N LEU A 134 3.10 13.51 2.21
CA LEU A 134 3.65 14.68 2.87
C LEU A 134 5.18 14.69 2.81
N ASP A 135 5.82 13.54 3.00
CA ASP A 135 7.28 13.40 2.91
C ASP A 135 7.80 13.71 1.49
N GLU A 136 7.21 13.12 0.46
CA GLU A 136 7.67 13.34 -0.93
C GLU A 136 7.33 14.76 -1.41
N PHE A 137 6.20 15.34 -0.98
CA PHE A 137 5.85 16.72 -1.32
C PHE A 137 6.81 17.71 -0.62
N ALA A 138 7.20 17.46 0.63
CA ALA A 138 8.23 18.27 1.30
C ALA A 138 9.58 18.21 0.58
N ARG A 139 9.99 17.03 0.08
CA ARG A 139 11.21 16.89 -0.74
C ARG A 139 11.14 17.71 -2.04
N PHE A 140 9.99 17.71 -2.71
CA PHE A 140 9.76 18.59 -3.86
C PHE A 140 9.98 20.07 -3.49
N LEU A 141 9.33 20.55 -2.42
CA LEU A 141 9.43 21.94 -1.99
C LEU A 141 10.89 22.32 -1.68
N PHE A 142 11.60 21.51 -0.89
CA PHE A 142 12.99 21.79 -0.55
C PHE A 142 13.94 21.69 -1.76
N ALA A 143 13.67 20.81 -2.72
CA ALA A 143 14.44 20.74 -3.94
C ALA A 143 14.28 22.01 -4.80
N VAL A 144 13.09 22.61 -4.83
CA VAL A 144 12.87 23.91 -5.49
C VAL A 144 13.62 25.03 -4.74
N VAL A 145 13.70 24.98 -3.41
CA VAL A 145 14.54 25.93 -2.65
C VAL A 145 16.03 25.76 -3.02
N GLU A 146 16.52 24.53 -3.13
CA GLU A 146 17.89 24.24 -3.60
C GLU A 146 18.13 24.69 -5.06
N GLN A 147 17.08 24.68 -5.89
CA GLN A 147 17.13 25.28 -7.22
C GLN A 147 17.27 26.81 -7.14
N SER A 148 16.50 27.49 -6.29
CA SER A 148 16.67 28.94 -6.07
C SER A 148 18.06 29.28 -5.52
N ARG A 149 18.64 28.46 -4.62
CA ARG A 149 20.00 28.66 -4.09
C ARG A 149 21.07 28.62 -5.18
N ASP A 150 20.94 27.70 -6.13
CA ASP A 150 21.87 27.63 -7.27
C ASP A 150 21.74 28.84 -8.19
N ARG A 151 20.52 29.39 -8.33
CA ARG A 151 20.27 30.62 -9.10
C ARG A 151 20.96 31.81 -8.45
N ASP A 152 20.78 32.00 -7.14
CA ASP A 152 21.41 33.07 -6.36
C ASP A 152 22.95 33.04 -6.44
N GLN A 153 23.52 31.83 -6.53
CA GLN A 153 24.96 31.61 -6.58
C GLN A 153 25.52 31.49 -8.01
N ALA A 154 24.66 31.56 -9.03
CA ALA A 154 24.99 31.24 -10.42
C ALA A 154 25.76 29.90 -10.55
N ARG A 155 25.40 28.90 -9.73
CA ARG A 155 26.02 27.58 -9.73
C ARG A 155 25.49 26.76 -10.91
N ARG A 156 26.39 26.34 -11.80
CA ARG A 156 26.08 25.36 -12.84
C ARG A 156 26.39 23.96 -12.31
N ARG A 157 25.37 23.10 -12.27
CA ARG A 157 25.48 21.68 -11.92
C ARG A 157 26.05 20.87 -13.10
N THR A 158 26.65 19.72 -12.80
CA THR A 158 26.88 18.68 -13.82
C THR A 158 25.55 18.01 -14.19
N ALA A 159 25.52 17.25 -15.29
CA ALA A 159 24.34 16.51 -15.72
C ALA A 159 23.89 15.49 -14.66
N GLU A 160 24.84 14.87 -13.95
CA GLU A 160 24.55 13.94 -12.85
C GLU A 160 23.91 14.66 -11.66
N GLU A 161 24.49 15.77 -11.21
CA GLU A 161 23.93 16.61 -10.14
C GLU A 161 22.57 17.19 -10.54
N TYR A 162 22.40 17.57 -11.81
CA TYR A 162 21.14 18.04 -12.37
C TYR A 162 20.04 17.00 -12.23
N PHE A 163 20.25 15.76 -12.72
CA PHE A 163 19.24 14.70 -12.54
C PHE A 163 18.96 14.41 -11.07
N ALA A 164 19.96 14.47 -10.20
CA ALA A 164 19.77 14.24 -8.77
C ALA A 164 18.77 15.22 -8.14
N LEU A 165 18.84 16.50 -8.50
CA LEU A 165 17.88 17.50 -8.02
C LEU A 165 16.57 17.48 -8.83
N ARG A 166 16.67 17.41 -10.15
CA ARG A 166 15.54 17.54 -11.09
C ARG A 166 14.51 16.44 -10.94
N ARG A 167 14.90 15.24 -10.46
CA ARG A 167 13.95 14.18 -10.06
C ARG A 167 12.88 14.67 -9.08
N TYR A 168 13.26 15.58 -8.19
CA TYR A 168 12.32 16.20 -7.26
C TYR A 168 11.68 17.44 -7.88
N THR A 169 12.44 18.36 -8.48
CA THR A 169 11.88 19.64 -8.97
C THR A 169 10.94 19.51 -10.16
N VAL A 170 10.95 18.38 -10.89
CA VAL A 170 9.95 18.10 -11.94
C VAL A 170 8.56 17.72 -11.38
N GLY A 171 8.42 17.57 -10.05
CA GLY A 171 7.15 17.31 -9.36
C GLY A 171 6.59 15.87 -9.51
N THR A 172 7.21 15.03 -10.33
CA THR A 172 6.71 13.67 -10.63
C THR A 172 6.76 12.75 -9.42
N GLU A 173 7.81 12.84 -8.57
CA GLU A 173 7.94 11.97 -7.39
C GLU A 173 6.79 12.09 -6.40
N ALA A 174 6.22 13.30 -6.24
CA ALA A 174 5.06 13.53 -5.37
C ALA A 174 3.73 13.05 -5.99
N CYS A 175 3.69 12.78 -7.30
CA CYS A 175 2.51 12.22 -7.97
C CYS A 175 2.32 10.71 -7.69
N TYR A 176 3.42 9.96 -7.48
CA TYR A 176 3.32 8.52 -7.17
C TYR A 176 2.60 8.23 -5.85
N PRO A 177 2.98 8.80 -4.69
CA PRO A 177 2.27 8.54 -3.44
C PRO A 177 0.83 9.08 -3.49
N PHE A 178 0.57 10.14 -4.25
CA PHE A 178 -0.79 10.63 -4.48
C PHE A 178 -1.65 9.61 -5.23
N ALA A 179 -1.12 8.94 -6.26
CA ALA A 179 -1.83 7.92 -7.04
C ALA A 179 -2.37 6.77 -6.17
N VAL A 180 -1.67 6.46 -5.08
CA VAL A 180 -1.98 5.38 -4.13
C VAL A 180 -2.30 5.90 -2.73
N LEU A 181 -2.75 7.16 -2.63
CA LEU A 181 -3.04 7.84 -1.36
C LEU A 181 -4.07 7.07 -0.52
N HIS A 182 -5.05 6.48 -1.20
CA HIS A 182 -6.16 5.70 -0.64
C HIS A 182 -5.83 4.21 -0.43
N VAL A 183 -4.59 3.78 -0.72
CA VAL A 183 -4.19 2.38 -0.64
C VAL A 183 -3.23 2.16 0.55
N ASN A 184 -3.59 1.22 1.42
CA ASN A 184 -2.69 0.69 2.44
C ASN A 184 -1.69 -0.25 1.77
N LEU A 185 -0.58 0.29 1.26
CA LEU A 185 0.50 -0.50 0.69
C LEU A 185 1.37 -1.09 1.81
N PRO A 186 1.46 -2.42 1.94
CA PRO A 186 2.36 -3.04 2.91
C PRO A 186 3.82 -2.66 2.64
N PRO A 187 4.69 -2.59 3.67
CA PRO A 187 6.12 -2.35 3.48
C PRO A 187 6.77 -3.33 2.49
N GLU A 188 6.36 -4.59 2.50
CA GLU A 188 6.90 -5.64 1.61
C GLU A 188 6.60 -5.39 0.13
N VAL A 189 5.59 -4.56 -0.16
CA VAL A 189 5.27 -4.10 -1.51
C VAL A 189 5.95 -2.76 -1.77
N SER A 190 5.68 -1.75 -0.93
CA SER A 190 6.10 -0.37 -1.15
C SER A 190 7.62 -0.17 -1.10
N GLN A 191 8.35 -1.00 -0.36
CA GLN A 191 9.81 -0.90 -0.19
C GLN A 191 10.60 -1.82 -1.14
N GLN A 192 9.97 -2.42 -2.15
CA GLN A 192 10.70 -3.20 -3.14
C GLN A 192 11.63 -2.30 -3.96
N PRO A 193 12.95 -2.59 -4.04
CA PRO A 193 13.91 -1.74 -4.75
C PRO A 193 13.54 -1.47 -6.22
N ILE A 194 12.89 -2.44 -6.87
CA ILE A 194 12.46 -2.32 -8.26
C ILE A 194 11.46 -1.17 -8.51
N PHE A 195 10.65 -0.79 -7.52
CA PHE A 195 9.73 0.34 -7.65
C PHE A 195 10.47 1.68 -7.54
N GLU A 196 11.56 1.76 -6.79
CA GLU A 196 12.45 2.92 -6.78
C GLU A 196 13.14 3.09 -8.14
N ASP A 197 13.69 2.02 -8.69
CA ASP A 197 14.31 2.03 -10.03
C ASP A 197 13.30 2.42 -11.12
N LEU A 198 12.06 1.89 -11.04
CA LEU A 198 10.98 2.25 -11.97
C LEU A 198 10.60 3.73 -11.87
N ARG A 199 10.40 4.25 -10.65
CA ARG A 199 10.08 5.66 -10.44
C ARG A 199 11.17 6.56 -11.00
N LYS A 200 12.43 6.28 -10.66
CA LYS A 200 13.60 7.00 -11.21
C LYS A 200 13.59 7.00 -12.74
N CYS A 201 13.36 5.85 -13.36
CA CYS A 201 13.37 5.72 -14.81
C CYS A 201 12.25 6.54 -15.47
N VAL A 202 11.02 6.42 -14.96
CA VAL A 202 9.86 7.17 -15.46
C VAL A 202 10.04 8.68 -15.25
N THR A 203 10.46 9.08 -14.05
CA THR A 203 10.74 10.48 -13.71
C THR A 203 11.79 11.08 -14.66
N GLU A 204 12.89 10.37 -14.95
CA GLU A 204 13.90 10.86 -15.89
C GLU A 204 13.41 10.92 -17.35
N ILE A 205 12.51 10.05 -17.78
CA ILE A 205 11.84 10.18 -19.09
C ILE A 205 11.02 11.48 -19.12
N VAL A 206 10.23 11.74 -18.08
CA VAL A 206 9.42 12.97 -17.96
C VAL A 206 10.31 14.22 -17.97
N ILE A 207 11.44 14.20 -17.27
CA ILE A 207 12.42 15.30 -17.28
C ILE A 207 12.90 15.57 -18.70
N LEU A 208 13.38 14.53 -19.39
CA LEU A 208 13.94 14.69 -20.74
C LEU A 208 12.90 15.18 -21.75
N ASP A 209 11.66 14.68 -21.65
CA ASP A 209 10.55 15.16 -22.48
C ASP A 209 10.22 16.62 -22.17
N ASN A 210 10.08 16.96 -20.88
CA ASN A 210 9.81 18.33 -20.44
C ASN A 210 10.88 19.28 -20.95
N ASP A 211 12.15 19.00 -20.66
CA ASP A 211 13.29 19.82 -21.03
C ASP A 211 13.39 20.00 -22.56
N LEU A 212 13.11 18.96 -23.34
CA LEU A 212 13.10 19.07 -24.81
C LEU A 212 12.03 20.07 -25.29
N PHE A 213 10.82 20.01 -24.74
CA PHE A 213 9.72 20.88 -25.15
C PHE A 213 9.80 22.28 -24.54
N SER A 214 10.37 22.44 -23.35
CA SER A 214 10.46 23.69 -22.62
C SER A 214 11.73 24.49 -22.95
N CYS A 215 12.78 23.86 -23.47
CA CYS A 215 14.10 24.48 -23.71
C CYS A 215 14.01 25.83 -24.43
N ARG A 216 13.18 25.95 -25.48
CA ARG A 216 13.03 27.22 -26.21
C ARG A 216 12.46 28.33 -25.32
N LYS A 217 11.47 28.02 -24.49
CA LYS A 217 10.86 28.98 -23.56
C LYS A 217 11.88 29.42 -22.52
N GLU A 218 12.60 28.46 -21.94
CA GLU A 218 13.55 28.71 -20.85
C GLU A 218 14.79 29.50 -21.33
N LEU A 219 15.32 29.15 -22.51
CA LEU A 219 16.38 29.95 -23.15
C LEU A 219 15.94 31.40 -23.41
N ALA A 220 14.68 31.61 -23.82
CA ALA A 220 14.15 32.95 -24.05
C ALA A 220 13.93 33.74 -22.75
N ALA A 221 13.70 33.05 -21.64
CA ALA A 221 13.53 33.64 -20.31
C ALA A 221 14.87 33.88 -19.58
N GLY A 222 15.99 33.39 -20.11
CA GLY A 222 17.28 33.44 -19.42
C GLY A 222 17.41 32.44 -18.27
N ASP A 223 16.57 31.40 -18.27
CA ASP A 223 16.59 30.30 -17.28
C ASP A 223 17.31 29.06 -17.85
N ASP A 224 18.39 29.29 -18.61
CA ASP A 224 19.15 28.24 -19.31
C ASP A 224 19.90 27.31 -18.34
N MET A 225 19.95 27.63 -17.06
CA MET A 225 20.65 26.83 -16.05
C MET A 225 19.85 25.61 -15.58
N TYR A 226 18.53 25.57 -15.81
CA TYR A 226 17.65 24.49 -15.34
C TYR A 226 17.04 23.62 -16.44
N ASN A 227 17.74 23.51 -17.58
CA ASN A 227 17.42 22.59 -18.65
C ASN A 227 18.63 21.74 -19.02
N ILE A 228 18.44 20.44 -19.22
CA ILE A 228 19.56 19.54 -19.53
C ILE A 228 20.26 19.88 -20.85
N ILE A 229 19.57 20.45 -21.85
CA ILE A 229 20.14 20.76 -23.18
C ILE A 229 21.26 21.81 -23.08
N PRO A 230 21.02 23.06 -22.63
CA PRO A 230 22.09 24.05 -22.45
C PRO A 230 23.16 23.59 -21.46
N LEU A 231 22.78 22.80 -20.44
CA LEU A 231 23.74 22.21 -19.51
C LEU A 231 24.74 21.29 -20.21
N VAL A 232 24.28 20.32 -21.02
CA VAL A 232 25.18 19.40 -21.72
C VAL A 232 25.89 20.04 -22.92
N MET A 233 25.31 21.08 -23.53
CA MET A 233 26.05 21.92 -24.49
C MET A 233 27.32 22.47 -23.84
N HIS A 234 27.20 22.99 -22.61
CA HIS A 234 28.33 23.52 -21.86
C HIS A 234 29.27 22.41 -21.36
N GLU A 235 28.74 21.40 -20.64
CA GLU A 235 29.54 20.34 -20.02
C GLU A 235 30.30 19.48 -21.03
N LYS A 236 29.66 19.16 -22.16
CA LYS A 236 30.20 18.24 -23.17
C LYS A 236 30.73 18.94 -24.42
N HIS A 237 30.73 20.27 -24.43
CA HIS A 237 31.14 21.11 -25.57
C HIS A 237 30.39 20.76 -26.87
N LEU A 238 29.07 20.58 -26.76
CA LEU A 238 28.18 20.26 -27.88
C LEU A 238 27.48 21.52 -28.39
N ASP A 239 27.16 21.54 -29.69
CA ASP A 239 26.17 22.45 -30.22
C ASP A 239 24.73 21.97 -29.91
N LEU A 240 23.73 22.73 -30.32
CA LEU A 240 22.33 22.41 -30.04
C LEU A 240 21.92 21.05 -30.63
N ASP A 241 22.33 20.75 -31.86
CA ASP A 241 22.03 19.49 -32.53
C ASP A 241 22.68 18.31 -31.80
N GLY A 242 23.95 18.46 -31.39
CA GLY A 242 24.67 17.48 -30.58
C GLY A 242 24.01 17.23 -29.22
N ALA A 243 23.55 18.29 -28.54
CA ALA A 243 22.86 18.17 -27.25
C ALA A 243 21.48 17.51 -27.37
N VAL A 244 20.70 17.84 -28.41
CA VAL A 244 19.42 17.17 -28.70
C VAL A 244 19.64 15.70 -29.08
N ALA A 245 20.70 15.38 -29.83
CA ALA A 245 21.06 14.00 -30.14
C ALA A 245 21.46 13.22 -28.88
N TRP A 246 22.23 13.84 -27.98
CA TRP A 246 22.56 13.26 -26.67
C TRP A 246 21.30 12.98 -25.85
N LEU A 247 20.37 13.94 -25.77
CA LEU A 247 19.09 13.77 -25.06
C LEU A 247 18.28 12.62 -25.62
N ALA A 248 18.20 12.50 -26.96
CA ALA A 248 17.49 11.41 -27.61
C ALA A 248 18.07 10.03 -27.28
N VAL A 249 19.40 9.91 -27.19
CA VAL A 249 20.08 8.68 -26.76
C VAL A 249 19.78 8.35 -25.31
N GLU A 250 19.89 9.32 -24.41
CA GLU A 250 19.60 9.12 -22.98
C GLU A 250 18.13 8.78 -22.73
N HIS A 251 17.21 9.42 -23.45
CA HIS A 251 15.79 9.12 -23.41
C HIS A 251 15.51 7.69 -23.90
N ALA A 252 16.07 7.28 -25.05
CA ALA A 252 15.92 5.92 -25.55
C ALA A 252 16.45 4.87 -24.56
N ARG A 253 17.61 5.14 -23.94
CA ARG A 253 18.20 4.27 -22.91
C ARG A 253 17.25 4.04 -21.74
N ARG A 254 16.61 5.10 -21.23
CA ARG A 254 15.64 5.01 -20.14
C ARG A 254 14.36 4.30 -20.56
N VAL A 255 13.85 4.55 -21.76
CA VAL A 255 12.69 3.80 -22.28
C VAL A 255 12.96 2.29 -22.33
N ASP A 256 14.14 1.87 -22.81
CA ASP A 256 14.50 0.46 -22.84
C ASP A 256 14.68 -0.12 -21.42
N GLU A 257 15.29 0.63 -20.50
CA GLU A 257 15.42 0.27 -19.08
C GLU A 257 14.05 0.12 -18.39
N PHE A 258 13.13 1.05 -18.63
CA PHE A 258 11.75 1.00 -18.15
C PHE A 258 11.07 -0.30 -18.57
N PHE A 259 11.17 -0.72 -19.84
CA PHE A 259 10.53 -1.96 -20.28
C PHE A 259 11.11 -3.22 -19.62
N VAL A 260 12.42 -3.23 -19.34
CA VAL A 260 13.06 -4.32 -18.61
C VAL A 260 12.55 -4.37 -17.17
N LEU A 261 12.54 -3.23 -16.48
CA LEU A 261 12.07 -3.12 -15.11
C LEU A 261 10.57 -3.41 -15.00
N TRP A 262 9.76 -2.89 -15.92
CA TRP A 262 8.32 -3.13 -15.98
C TRP A 262 8.00 -4.60 -16.10
N ARG A 263 8.69 -5.33 -17.01
CA ARG A 263 8.51 -6.77 -17.14
C ARG A 263 8.83 -7.50 -15.83
N LYS A 264 9.95 -7.16 -15.18
CA LYS A 264 10.32 -7.76 -13.89
C LYS A 264 9.28 -7.45 -12.81
N ALA A 265 8.81 -6.20 -12.72
CA ALA A 265 7.81 -5.79 -11.74
C ALA A 265 6.47 -6.48 -11.97
N SER A 266 6.05 -6.67 -13.22
CA SER A 266 4.81 -7.38 -13.57
C SER A 266 4.82 -8.88 -13.22
N LEU A 267 6.00 -9.44 -12.93
CA LEU A 267 6.17 -10.82 -12.48
C LEU A 267 6.25 -10.93 -10.94
N LEU A 268 6.29 -9.80 -10.22
CA LEU A 268 6.24 -9.81 -8.77
C LEU A 268 4.86 -10.28 -8.34
N LYS A 269 4.85 -11.25 -7.43
CA LYS A 269 3.66 -11.68 -6.74
C LYS A 269 3.76 -11.20 -5.29
N PHE A 270 2.70 -10.54 -4.83
CA PHE A 270 2.56 -10.11 -3.45
C PHE A 270 1.32 -10.77 -2.88
N GLY A 271 1.45 -11.35 -1.69
CA GLY A 271 0.44 -12.29 -1.20
C GLY A 271 0.64 -13.68 -1.80
N SER A 272 -0.15 -14.63 -1.31
CA SER A 272 0.08 -16.04 -1.54
C SER A 272 -0.76 -16.56 -2.72
N ASP A 273 -0.53 -16.05 -3.92
CA ASP A 273 -1.10 -16.67 -5.14
C ASP A 273 -0.60 -18.11 -5.35
N ASP A 274 0.40 -18.53 -4.55
CA ASP A 274 0.91 -19.91 -4.45
C ASP A 274 0.25 -20.70 -3.29
N VAL A 275 -0.80 -20.17 -2.64
CA VAL A 275 -1.61 -20.94 -1.68
C VAL A 275 -2.78 -21.57 -2.42
N ASP A 276 -2.64 -22.86 -2.69
CA ASP A 276 -3.68 -23.70 -3.28
C ASP A 276 -4.82 -23.95 -2.29
N GLU A 277 -4.51 -24.05 -1.00
CA GLU A 277 -5.47 -24.40 0.05
C GLU A 277 -5.22 -23.62 1.35
N ALA A 278 -6.28 -23.07 1.93
CA ALA A 278 -6.26 -22.35 3.21
C ALA A 278 -7.15 -23.09 4.23
N VAL A 279 -6.57 -23.50 5.36
CA VAL A 279 -7.34 -24.13 6.46
C VAL A 279 -7.85 -23.07 7.43
N GLU A 280 -9.17 -23.03 7.63
CA GLU A 280 -9.82 -22.11 8.56
C GLU A 280 -9.85 -22.70 9.98
N ILE A 281 -8.89 -22.26 10.79
CA ILE A 281 -8.79 -22.62 12.20
C ILE A 281 -9.32 -21.40 13.01
N GLY A 282 -10.58 -21.43 13.47
CA GLY A 282 -11.14 -20.40 14.37
C GLY A 282 -11.69 -19.11 13.72
N ARG A 283 -11.61 -18.98 12.39
CA ARG A 283 -11.90 -17.72 11.64
C ARG A 283 -13.34 -17.18 11.69
N ASN A 284 -14.25 -17.93 12.28
CA ASN A 284 -15.66 -17.57 12.36
C ASN A 284 -16.00 -16.91 13.71
N HIS A 285 -15.08 -16.80 14.67
CA HIS A 285 -15.34 -16.09 15.91
C HIS A 285 -15.16 -14.57 15.75
N PHE A 286 -15.95 -13.77 16.48
CA PHE A 286 -16.12 -12.33 16.24
C PHE A 286 -14.84 -11.49 16.40
N ASP A 287 -13.84 -12.00 17.13
CA ASP A 287 -12.55 -11.32 17.36
C ASP A 287 -11.42 -11.77 16.39
N HIS A 288 -11.67 -12.75 15.51
CA HIS A 288 -10.69 -13.27 14.53
C HIS A 288 -11.26 -13.49 13.12
N VAL A 289 -12.05 -12.54 12.64
CA VAL A 289 -12.56 -12.55 11.25
C VAL A 289 -11.41 -12.19 10.30
N GLY A 290 -11.00 -13.14 9.46
CA GLY A 290 -10.01 -12.88 8.41
C GLY A 290 -10.65 -12.63 7.05
N ASP A 291 -9.97 -11.86 6.18
CA ASP A 291 -10.40 -11.55 4.82
C ASP A 291 -10.01 -12.66 3.83
N SER A 292 -10.98 -13.27 3.15
CA SER A 292 -10.77 -14.33 2.14
C SER A 292 -10.55 -13.77 0.72
N ARG A 293 -10.90 -12.50 0.47
CA ARG A 293 -10.87 -11.87 -0.87
C ARG A 293 -9.47 -11.80 -1.49
N PRO A 294 -8.37 -11.58 -0.74
CA PRO A 294 -7.03 -11.55 -1.33
C PRO A 294 -6.56 -12.91 -1.88
N TYR A 295 -7.11 -14.03 -1.39
CA TYR A 295 -6.68 -15.38 -1.76
C TYR A 295 -7.55 -15.93 -2.89
N THR A 296 -7.36 -15.39 -4.09
CA THR A 296 -8.26 -15.65 -5.23
C THR A 296 -8.22 -17.09 -5.74
N ASN A 297 -7.06 -17.77 -5.64
CA ASN A 297 -6.87 -19.15 -6.08
C ASN A 297 -7.09 -20.21 -4.98
N ALA A 298 -7.15 -19.80 -3.71
CA ALA A 298 -7.19 -20.73 -2.61
C ALA A 298 -8.57 -21.41 -2.48
N THR A 299 -8.54 -22.71 -2.22
CA THR A 299 -9.68 -23.45 -1.66
C THR A 299 -9.65 -23.36 -0.14
N PHE A 300 -10.72 -22.87 0.46
CA PHE A 300 -10.88 -22.74 1.91
C PHE A 300 -11.41 -24.04 2.51
N LEU A 301 -10.91 -24.41 3.69
CA LEU A 301 -11.29 -25.64 4.38
C LEU A 301 -11.88 -25.29 5.74
N ALA A 302 -13.13 -25.69 5.98
CA ALA A 302 -13.83 -25.45 7.25
C ALA A 302 -14.55 -26.72 7.72
N GLY A 303 -14.77 -26.89 9.02
CA GLY A 303 -15.58 -28.01 9.51
C GLY A 303 -17.04 -27.87 9.06
N ALA A 304 -17.69 -28.98 8.70
CA ALA A 304 -18.99 -28.93 8.03
C ALA A 304 -20.10 -28.23 8.83
N ALA A 305 -20.06 -28.33 10.17
CA ALA A 305 -21.03 -27.66 11.02
C ALA A 305 -20.93 -26.11 11.00
N ALA A 306 -19.83 -25.54 10.51
CA ALA A 306 -19.70 -24.09 10.32
C ALA A 306 -20.69 -23.55 9.27
N GLN A 307 -21.15 -24.38 8.32
CA GLN A 307 -22.15 -23.99 7.31
C GLN A 307 -23.40 -23.39 7.96
N THR A 308 -23.84 -23.92 9.10
CA THR A 308 -25.04 -23.43 9.79
C THR A 308 -24.84 -22.01 10.30
N LEU A 309 -23.66 -21.69 10.82
CA LEU A 309 -23.33 -20.35 11.30
C LEU A 309 -23.24 -19.35 10.13
N ILE A 310 -22.53 -19.74 9.07
CA ILE A 310 -22.33 -18.93 7.87
C ILE A 310 -23.66 -18.65 7.16
N ALA A 311 -24.51 -19.67 6.98
CA ALA A 311 -25.79 -19.52 6.29
C ALA A 311 -26.69 -18.45 6.92
N THR A 312 -26.59 -18.27 8.24
CA THR A 312 -27.32 -17.27 9.02
C THR A 312 -26.47 -16.06 9.42
N GLY A 313 -25.34 -15.83 8.74
CA GLY A 313 -24.44 -14.72 8.98
C GLY A 313 -24.96 -13.36 8.48
N TRP A 314 -24.27 -12.30 8.87
CA TRP A 314 -24.40 -10.96 8.30
C TRP A 314 -23.98 -10.99 6.80
N PRO A 315 -24.66 -10.30 5.88
CA PRO A 315 -25.74 -9.33 6.11
C PRO A 315 -27.15 -9.93 6.22
N ALA A 316 -27.35 -11.22 5.96
CA ALA A 316 -28.68 -11.83 5.98
C ALA A 316 -29.35 -11.81 7.37
N ASN A 317 -28.55 -11.87 8.44
CA ASN A 317 -28.99 -11.65 9.82
C ASN A 317 -28.19 -10.50 10.46
N PRO A 318 -28.78 -9.31 10.63
CA PRO A 318 -28.11 -8.15 11.23
C PRO A 318 -27.64 -8.35 12.68
N GLU A 319 -28.23 -9.28 13.42
CA GLU A 319 -27.88 -9.61 14.80
C GLU A 319 -26.81 -10.71 14.89
N SER A 320 -26.33 -11.23 13.76
CA SER A 320 -25.32 -12.28 13.74
C SER A 320 -23.92 -11.72 13.99
N GLY A 321 -23.19 -12.37 14.89
CA GLY A 321 -21.75 -12.12 15.08
C GLY A 321 -20.86 -12.76 14.02
N TYR A 322 -21.44 -13.49 13.07
CA TYR A 322 -20.76 -14.22 12.00
C TYR A 322 -20.99 -13.52 10.66
N SER A 323 -19.97 -13.40 9.82
CA SER A 323 -20.12 -12.86 8.46
C SER A 323 -20.26 -13.97 7.42
N GLN A 324 -21.15 -13.78 6.45
CA GLN A 324 -21.34 -14.68 5.32
C GLN A 324 -20.13 -14.74 4.38
N ASP A 325 -19.32 -13.68 4.36
CA ASP A 325 -18.16 -13.57 3.47
C ASP A 325 -16.88 -14.25 4.01
N VAL A 326 -16.93 -14.81 5.22
CA VAL A 326 -15.80 -15.55 5.81
C VAL A 326 -15.47 -16.79 4.97
N ALA A 327 -16.50 -17.50 4.51
CA ALA A 327 -16.38 -18.66 3.65
C ALA A 327 -16.84 -18.30 2.22
N PRO A 328 -15.92 -18.04 1.28
CA PRO A 328 -16.30 -17.65 -0.07
C PRO A 328 -17.07 -18.75 -0.78
N ASP A 329 -18.28 -18.42 -1.25
CA ASP A 329 -19.12 -19.33 -2.00
C ASP A 329 -18.40 -19.91 -3.23
N GLY A 330 -18.60 -21.21 -3.48
CA GLY A 330 -17.92 -21.96 -4.53
C GLY A 330 -16.41 -22.20 -4.31
N ARG A 331 -15.81 -21.66 -3.23
CA ARG A 331 -14.37 -21.84 -2.91
C ARG A 331 -14.12 -22.40 -1.51
N THR A 332 -15.15 -22.76 -0.76
CA THR A 332 -15.01 -23.43 0.54
C THR A 332 -15.43 -24.90 0.46
N ARG A 333 -14.54 -25.80 0.89
CA ARG A 333 -14.82 -27.23 1.11
C ARG A 333 -15.07 -27.48 2.59
N PHE A 334 -16.29 -27.93 2.87
CA PHE A 334 -16.74 -28.27 4.21
C PHE A 334 -16.41 -29.73 4.55
N LEU A 335 -15.75 -29.93 5.70
CA LEU A 335 -15.15 -31.18 6.13
C LEU A 335 -16.00 -31.83 7.22
N ASP A 336 -16.64 -32.96 6.92
CA ASP A 336 -17.47 -33.72 7.87
C ASP A 336 -16.63 -34.77 8.62
N PRO A 337 -16.55 -34.72 9.96
CA PRO A 337 -15.74 -35.64 10.75
C PRO A 337 -16.32 -37.04 10.97
N ALA A 338 -17.55 -37.33 10.53
CA ALA A 338 -18.28 -38.56 10.88
C ALA A 338 -17.49 -39.86 10.63
N ASP A 339 -16.76 -39.94 9.53
CA ASP A 339 -16.01 -41.13 9.10
C ASP A 339 -14.49 -41.03 9.36
N TRP A 340 -14.02 -40.01 10.08
CA TRP A 340 -12.59 -39.84 10.30
C TRP A 340 -12.07 -40.80 11.38
N PRO A 341 -10.98 -41.54 11.12
CA PRO A 341 -10.38 -42.44 12.09
C PRO A 341 -9.74 -41.68 13.26
N PRO A 342 -9.50 -42.35 14.40
CA PRO A 342 -8.78 -41.74 15.52
C PRO A 342 -7.28 -41.62 15.23
N LEU A 343 -6.65 -40.58 15.81
CA LEU A 343 -5.21 -40.35 15.80
C LEU A 343 -4.74 -39.89 17.18
N GLY A 344 -3.95 -40.73 17.87
CA GLY A 344 -3.49 -40.43 19.22
C GLY A 344 -4.67 -40.17 20.17
N PRO A 345 -4.71 -39.04 20.90
CA PRO A 345 -5.82 -38.71 21.80
C PRO A 345 -7.07 -38.19 21.06
N PHE A 346 -7.02 -37.97 19.75
CA PHE A 346 -8.10 -37.36 18.99
C PHE A 346 -9.01 -38.42 18.35
N PRO A 347 -10.33 -38.41 18.62
CA PRO A 347 -11.26 -39.42 18.08
C PRO A 347 -11.44 -39.36 16.55
N HIS A 348 -11.28 -38.17 15.97
CA HIS A 348 -11.56 -37.92 14.55
C HIS A 348 -10.44 -37.06 13.93
N ALA A 349 -9.66 -37.68 13.06
CA ALA A 349 -8.55 -37.05 12.34
C ALA A 349 -8.56 -37.44 10.86
N LEU A 350 -8.57 -36.44 9.98
CA LEU A 350 -8.47 -36.62 8.53
C LEU A 350 -7.02 -36.55 8.10
N ASN A 351 -6.46 -37.64 7.57
CA ASN A 351 -5.19 -37.61 6.84
C ASN A 351 -5.41 -36.88 5.51
N PHE A 352 -5.09 -35.59 5.50
CA PHE A 352 -5.59 -34.66 4.50
C PHE A 352 -5.03 -34.93 3.10
N TYR A 353 -3.73 -35.18 2.99
CA TYR A 353 -3.06 -35.54 1.73
C TYR A 353 -3.02 -37.05 1.47
N GLY A 354 -3.42 -37.87 2.44
CA GLY A 354 -3.32 -39.34 2.36
C GLY A 354 -1.91 -39.89 2.62
N ASP A 355 -0.88 -39.05 2.71
CA ASP A 355 0.52 -39.45 2.92
C ASP A 355 1.00 -39.35 4.38
N GLY A 356 0.15 -38.84 5.28
CA GLY A 356 0.46 -38.67 6.70
C GLY A 356 1.41 -37.51 7.00
N SER A 357 1.47 -36.49 6.12
CA SER A 357 2.19 -35.24 6.34
C SER A 357 1.35 -34.18 7.07
N LEU A 358 0.03 -34.16 6.87
CA LEU A 358 -0.89 -33.20 7.48
C LEU A 358 -2.21 -33.88 7.89
N TYR A 359 -2.67 -33.57 9.09
CA TYR A 359 -3.95 -34.02 9.61
C TYR A 359 -4.84 -32.85 10.02
N ILE A 360 -6.09 -32.87 9.58
CA ILE A 360 -7.15 -32.02 10.12
C ILE A 360 -7.78 -32.75 11.30
N ILE A 361 -7.87 -32.08 12.44
CA ILE A 361 -8.37 -32.66 13.70
C ILE A 361 -9.70 -32.00 14.04
N ASN A 362 -10.74 -32.80 14.25
CA ASN A 362 -12.00 -32.29 14.78
C ASN A 362 -11.80 -31.80 16.22
N ALA A 363 -12.19 -30.55 16.50
CA ALA A 363 -11.91 -29.88 17.77
C ALA A 363 -13.19 -29.19 18.31
N PRO A 364 -14.21 -29.95 18.73
CA PRO A 364 -15.49 -29.39 19.17
C PRO A 364 -15.36 -28.59 20.47
N GLY A 365 -16.33 -27.71 20.70
CA GLY A 365 -16.50 -26.94 21.93
C GLY A 365 -16.45 -25.43 21.75
N HIS A 366 -15.44 -24.92 21.03
CA HIS A 366 -15.33 -23.47 20.84
C HIS A 366 -16.46 -22.90 19.99
N MET A 367 -16.67 -23.45 18.80
CA MET A 367 -17.77 -23.09 17.91
C MET A 367 -18.08 -24.24 16.95
N LEU A 368 -19.26 -24.20 16.33
CA LEU A 368 -19.64 -25.22 15.34
C LEU A 368 -18.65 -25.25 14.16
N GLY A 369 -18.13 -26.44 13.87
CA GLY A 369 -17.18 -26.66 12.77
C GLY A 369 -15.73 -26.29 13.09
N HIS A 370 -15.40 -26.03 14.37
CA HIS A 370 -14.02 -25.76 14.78
C HIS A 370 -13.10 -26.98 14.55
N ILE A 371 -11.96 -26.73 13.90
CA ILE A 371 -10.95 -27.72 13.52
C ILE A 371 -9.56 -27.22 13.86
N ASN A 372 -8.62 -28.14 14.12
CA ASN A 372 -7.21 -27.87 14.36
C ASN A 372 -6.34 -28.53 13.28
N VAL A 373 -5.06 -28.14 13.18
CA VAL A 373 -4.11 -28.72 12.20
C VAL A 373 -2.90 -29.31 12.89
N LEU A 374 -2.61 -30.58 12.60
CA LEU A 374 -1.38 -31.27 12.99
C LEU A 374 -0.53 -31.52 11.74
N ALA A 375 0.64 -30.87 11.65
CA ALA A 375 1.52 -30.94 10.48
C ALA A 375 2.91 -31.45 10.84
N ARG A 376 3.45 -32.33 10.01
CA ARG A 376 4.81 -32.85 10.14
C ARG A 376 5.80 -31.77 9.71
N THR A 377 6.79 -31.47 10.53
CA THR A 377 7.78 -30.43 10.28
C THR A 377 9.17 -30.97 9.93
N SER A 378 9.43 -32.26 10.17
CA SER A 378 10.70 -32.89 9.81
C SER A 378 10.58 -34.39 9.52
N ALA A 379 11.52 -34.90 8.73
CA ALA A 379 11.60 -36.31 8.35
C ALA A 379 11.89 -37.24 9.56
N ASP A 380 12.56 -36.72 10.59
CA ASP A 380 12.91 -37.47 11.80
C ASP A 380 11.80 -37.44 12.88
N GLY A 381 10.62 -36.91 12.54
CA GLY A 381 9.41 -37.03 13.36
C GLY A 381 9.09 -35.81 14.23
N GLY A 382 9.51 -34.61 13.83
CA GLY A 382 9.03 -33.35 14.39
C GLY A 382 7.65 -32.97 13.84
N TRP A 383 6.82 -32.38 14.71
CA TRP A 383 5.46 -31.96 14.39
C TRP A 383 5.12 -30.60 15.01
N VAL A 384 4.20 -29.89 14.38
CA VAL A 384 3.51 -28.72 14.94
C VAL A 384 2.00 -29.00 15.00
N TYR A 385 1.38 -28.63 16.11
CA TYR A 385 -0.06 -28.69 16.29
C TYR A 385 -0.62 -27.30 16.54
N LEU A 386 -1.33 -26.77 15.55
CA LEU A 386 -1.98 -25.47 15.55
C LEU A 386 -3.40 -25.65 16.09
N VAL A 387 -3.66 -25.17 17.30
CA VAL A 387 -4.87 -25.55 18.06
C VAL A 387 -6.00 -24.51 18.02
N GLY A 388 -5.86 -23.49 17.19
CA GLY A 388 -6.87 -22.45 17.04
C GLY A 388 -7.27 -21.85 18.38
N ASP A 389 -8.59 -21.74 18.53
CA ASP A 389 -9.27 -21.24 19.73
C ASP A 389 -9.81 -22.39 20.59
N SER A 390 -9.22 -23.59 20.48
CA SER A 390 -9.48 -24.66 21.44
C SER A 390 -9.13 -24.24 22.87
N ALA A 391 -8.18 -23.32 23.03
CA ALA A 391 -7.81 -22.70 24.30
C ALA A 391 -7.19 -21.31 24.05
N HIS A 392 -7.47 -20.36 24.94
CA HIS A 392 -6.99 -18.97 24.85
C HIS A 392 -5.80 -18.66 25.77
N ASP A 393 -5.43 -19.58 26.67
CA ASP A 393 -4.30 -19.42 27.60
C ASP A 393 -3.58 -20.76 27.81
N ARG A 394 -2.25 -20.73 27.80
CA ARG A 394 -1.39 -21.91 27.99
C ARG A 394 -1.69 -22.66 29.29
N ARG A 395 -2.13 -21.95 30.33
CA ARG A 395 -2.45 -22.51 31.65
C ARG A 395 -3.65 -23.47 31.60
N LEU A 396 -4.51 -23.36 30.59
CA LEU A 396 -5.59 -24.32 30.35
C LEU A 396 -5.02 -25.70 29.97
N LEU A 397 -3.95 -25.70 29.18
CA LEU A 397 -3.28 -26.94 28.78
C LEU A 397 -2.49 -27.56 29.94
N THR A 398 -1.87 -26.76 30.80
CA THR A 398 -1.11 -27.25 31.97
C THR A 398 -2.02 -27.64 33.15
N GLY A 399 -3.28 -27.21 33.14
CA GLY A 399 -4.21 -27.43 34.26
C GLY A 399 -4.07 -26.40 35.39
N GLU A 400 -3.23 -25.39 35.22
CA GLU A 400 -3.07 -24.28 36.17
C GLU A 400 -4.25 -23.29 36.14
N ALA A 401 -5.06 -23.33 35.08
CA ALA A 401 -6.31 -22.58 34.94
C ALA A 401 -7.42 -23.43 34.31
N GLY A 402 -8.67 -23.00 34.50
CA GLY A 402 -9.86 -23.57 33.84
C GLY A 402 -10.55 -22.54 32.94
N ILE A 403 -11.52 -22.99 32.14
CA ILE A 403 -12.30 -22.10 31.26
C ILE A 403 -13.06 -21.08 32.11
N ALA A 404 -12.80 -19.80 31.84
CA ALA A 404 -13.47 -18.69 32.50
C ALA A 404 -14.92 -18.54 32.00
N VAL A 405 -15.82 -18.16 32.92
CA VAL A 405 -17.19 -17.78 32.60
C VAL A 405 -17.43 -16.40 33.22
N HIS A 406 -17.58 -15.38 32.38
CA HIS A 406 -17.81 -14.03 32.84
C HIS A 406 -19.30 -13.83 33.17
N PRO A 407 -19.66 -13.18 34.30
CA PRO A 407 -21.06 -13.04 34.71
C PRO A 407 -21.93 -12.28 33.69
N ASN A 408 -21.33 -11.34 32.93
CA ASN A 408 -22.07 -10.53 31.95
C ASN A 408 -21.81 -10.96 30.49
N LEU A 409 -20.71 -11.65 30.22
CA LEU A 409 -20.28 -11.97 28.85
C LEU A 409 -20.34 -13.48 28.56
N GLY A 410 -20.61 -14.31 29.57
CA GLY A 410 -20.70 -15.76 29.42
C GLY A 410 -19.34 -16.42 29.19
N CYS A 411 -19.38 -17.56 28.51
CA CYS A 411 -18.23 -18.35 28.09
C CYS A 411 -17.89 -18.02 26.63
N ALA A 412 -16.60 -17.94 26.30
CA ALA A 412 -16.15 -17.74 24.91
C ALA A 412 -16.22 -19.03 24.05
N HIS A 413 -16.57 -20.16 24.67
CA HIS A 413 -16.85 -21.41 23.96
C HIS A 413 -18.36 -21.64 23.94
N ASP A 414 -18.91 -21.94 22.77
CA ASP A 414 -20.33 -22.27 22.56
C ASP A 414 -20.76 -23.47 23.43
N ASP A 415 -19.92 -24.52 23.48
CA ASP A 415 -20.10 -25.66 24.38
C ASP A 415 -18.87 -25.84 25.27
N LYS A 416 -19.02 -25.46 26.54
CA LYS A 416 -17.96 -25.55 27.54
C LYS A 416 -17.53 -27.00 27.80
N GLY A 417 -18.45 -27.96 27.80
CA GLY A 417 -18.14 -29.36 28.13
C GLY A 417 -17.30 -30.01 27.05
N ASP A 418 -17.69 -29.80 25.79
CA ASP A 418 -16.92 -30.26 24.64
C ASP A 418 -15.55 -29.55 24.56
N ALA A 419 -15.49 -28.26 24.91
CA ALA A 419 -14.23 -27.51 24.96
C ALA A 419 -13.28 -28.07 26.03
N GLU A 420 -13.78 -28.37 27.23
CA GLU A 420 -13.00 -29.04 28.28
C GLU A 420 -12.47 -30.40 27.82
N GLY A 421 -13.30 -31.18 27.12
CA GLY A 421 -12.91 -32.46 26.52
C GLY A 421 -11.81 -32.28 25.46
N THR A 422 -11.90 -31.26 24.61
CA THR A 422 -10.89 -30.95 23.60
C THR A 422 -9.58 -30.50 24.24
N ILE A 423 -9.62 -29.60 25.23
CA ILE A 423 -8.45 -29.18 26.01
C ILE A 423 -7.76 -30.36 26.69
N ALA A 424 -8.53 -31.29 27.27
CA ALA A 424 -7.98 -32.48 27.90
C ALA A 424 -7.22 -33.37 26.90
N ARG A 425 -7.74 -33.55 25.68
CA ARG A 425 -7.04 -34.29 24.61
C ARG A 425 -5.75 -33.60 24.16
N ILE A 426 -5.77 -32.26 24.04
CA ILE A 426 -4.58 -31.46 23.72
C ILE A 426 -3.53 -31.63 24.83
N ARG A 427 -3.94 -31.60 26.10
CA ARG A 427 -3.05 -31.85 27.25
C ARG A 427 -2.41 -33.23 27.16
N THR A 428 -3.20 -34.28 26.90
CA THR A 428 -2.66 -35.64 26.71
C THR A 428 -1.64 -35.69 25.58
N LEU A 429 -1.84 -34.98 24.47
CA LEU A 429 -0.85 -34.89 23.39
C LEU A 429 0.48 -34.29 23.88
N VAL A 430 0.42 -33.15 24.59
CA VAL A 430 1.60 -32.47 25.14
C VAL A 430 2.37 -33.38 26.11
N GLU A 431 1.65 -34.14 26.94
CA GLU A 431 2.25 -35.03 27.94
C GLU A 431 2.89 -36.27 27.32
N THR A 432 2.30 -36.82 26.26
CA THR A 432 2.69 -38.13 25.69
C THR A 432 3.59 -38.02 24.46
N HIS A 433 3.64 -36.88 23.77
CA HIS A 433 4.36 -36.72 22.50
C HIS A 433 5.29 -35.49 22.53
N HIS A 434 6.50 -35.68 23.09
CA HIS A 434 7.49 -34.60 23.24
C HIS A 434 8.03 -34.01 21.93
N ARG A 435 7.83 -34.69 20.80
CA ARG A 435 8.21 -34.20 19.46
C ARG A 435 7.08 -33.45 18.73
N VAL A 436 6.09 -32.93 19.48
CA VAL A 436 5.00 -32.11 18.96
C VAL A 436 5.02 -30.73 19.61
N ARG A 437 5.15 -29.67 18.81
CA ARG A 437 5.04 -28.29 19.27
C ARG A 437 3.60 -27.83 19.18
N VAL A 438 2.95 -27.61 20.32
CA VAL A 438 1.57 -27.08 20.38
C VAL A 438 1.60 -25.55 20.45
N ILE A 439 0.84 -24.89 19.57
CA ILE A 439 0.75 -23.41 19.46
C ILE A 439 -0.73 -22.98 19.42
N LEU A 440 -1.11 -22.11 20.36
CA LEU A 440 -2.45 -21.51 20.48
C LEU A 440 -2.59 -20.24 19.64
N ALA A 441 -3.81 -19.87 19.25
CA ALA A 441 -4.07 -18.57 18.61
C ALA A 441 -3.64 -17.39 19.51
N HIS A 442 -3.86 -17.52 20.82
CA HIS A 442 -3.48 -16.55 21.85
C HIS A 442 -2.26 -16.96 22.70
N ASP A 443 -1.25 -17.61 22.09
CA ASP A 443 -0.07 -18.11 22.83
C ASP A 443 0.89 -16.98 23.26
N SER A 444 0.57 -16.28 24.35
CA SER A 444 1.41 -15.20 24.91
C SER A 444 2.85 -15.63 25.21
N PRO A 445 3.12 -16.81 25.81
CA PRO A 445 4.48 -17.33 25.95
C PRO A 445 5.22 -17.47 24.61
N PHE A 446 4.62 -18.09 23.60
CA PHE A 446 5.23 -18.25 22.28
C PHE A 446 5.52 -16.89 21.63
N TYR A 447 4.56 -15.96 21.68
CA TYR A 447 4.74 -14.61 21.16
C TYR A 447 5.91 -13.89 21.81
N LYS A 448 5.96 -13.88 23.15
CA LYS A 448 7.04 -13.20 23.89
C LYS A 448 8.43 -13.75 23.57
N ALA A 449 8.54 -15.06 23.35
CA ALA A 449 9.80 -15.72 23.02
C ALA A 449 10.27 -15.44 21.59
N ASN A 450 9.36 -15.21 20.65
CA ASN A 450 9.69 -15.14 19.22
C ASN A 450 9.47 -13.78 18.57
N LYS A 451 8.87 -12.80 19.27
CA LYS A 451 8.60 -11.46 18.72
C LYS A 451 9.90 -10.81 18.22
N GLY A 452 9.88 -10.32 16.98
CA GLY A 452 11.07 -9.77 16.31
C GLY A 452 12.01 -10.82 15.70
N GLY A 453 11.70 -12.11 15.80
CA GLY A 453 12.40 -13.20 15.12
C GLY A 453 11.68 -13.68 13.85
N SER A 454 12.12 -14.81 13.31
CA SER A 454 11.57 -15.39 12.07
C SER A 454 10.30 -16.22 12.25
N ALA A 455 9.79 -16.42 13.47
CA ALA A 455 8.64 -17.32 13.68
C ALA A 455 7.31 -16.78 13.15
N PHE A 456 7.26 -15.49 12.77
CA PHE A 456 6.08 -14.82 12.23
C PHE A 456 6.28 -14.51 10.75
N TRP A 457 5.17 -14.46 10.02
CA TRP A 457 5.16 -14.08 8.61
C TRP A 457 5.94 -12.78 8.37
N PRO A 458 6.79 -12.69 7.32
CA PRO A 458 7.02 -13.66 6.24
C PRO A 458 8.04 -14.76 6.54
N GLY A 459 8.46 -14.91 7.80
CA GLY A 459 9.37 -15.96 8.23
C GLY A 459 8.72 -17.34 8.37
N LYS A 460 9.41 -18.25 9.07
CA LYS A 460 8.99 -19.64 9.31
C LYS A 460 9.19 -20.03 10.77
N ILE A 461 8.32 -20.91 11.26
CA ILE A 461 8.49 -21.59 12.54
C ILE A 461 9.47 -22.74 12.32
N ASP A 462 10.63 -22.71 12.99
CA ASP A 462 11.60 -23.80 12.89
C ASP A 462 11.04 -25.10 13.48
N SER A 463 11.37 -26.24 12.85
CA SER A 463 11.03 -27.56 13.40
C SER A 463 11.65 -27.76 14.80
N LEU A 464 11.09 -28.71 15.56
CA LEU A 464 11.68 -29.24 16.79
C LEU A 464 12.95 -30.03 16.55
#